data_AF-A0A7V9UKC5-F1
#
_entry.id   AF-A0A7V9UKC5-F1
#
_cell.length_a   1.000
_cell.length_b   1.000
_cell.length_c   1.000
_cell.angle_alpha   90.00
_cell.angle_beta   90.00
_cell.angle_gamma   90.00
#
_symmetry.space_group_name_H-M   'P 1'
#
loop_
_entity.id
_entity.type
_entity.pdbx_description
1 polymer ?
#
loop_
_entity_poly.entity_id
_entity_poly.type
_entity_poly.pdbx_seq_one_letter_code
_entity_poly.pdbx_strand_id
1 'polypeptide(L)'
;MSEINVQLKEGASAVLSVPVTVAEALKRLDRDVAKQALAARVNGREVDLAYTLESQENGEPVRIEPVLPQTLEGLDVLRHSTAHLLAATVLDLFPGTKLGIGPALLDDPRYGFFYDVITPRALTDADLPVIEKRMRDLVKRNLHYRRAEITKAEALSIFAERDEPLKCELVEEKAGEVVSVY
;
A
#
# COMPACT_ATOMS: atom_id res chain seq x y z
N MET A 1 -6.05 -24.48 -19.13
CA MET A 1 -6.09 -23.29 -18.26
C MET A 1 -6.58 -23.76 -16.93
N SER A 2 -5.87 -23.45 -15.84
CA SER A 2 -6.32 -23.82 -14.51
C SER A 2 -7.41 -22.84 -14.05
N GLU A 3 -8.28 -23.30 -13.14
CA GLU A 3 -9.38 -22.51 -12.61
C GLU A 3 -9.24 -22.34 -11.10
N ILE A 4 -9.87 -21.29 -10.57
CA ILE A 4 -9.98 -21.02 -9.15
C ILE A 4 -11.42 -20.66 -8.81
N ASN A 5 -11.93 -21.19 -7.69
CA ASN A 5 -13.22 -20.81 -7.15
C ASN A 5 -13.01 -19.66 -6.16
N VAL A 6 -13.60 -18.50 -6.44
CA VAL A 6 -13.54 -17.32 -5.57
C VAL A 6 -14.92 -16.99 -5.03
N GLN A 7 -14.96 -16.54 -3.78
CA GLN A 7 -16.19 -16.18 -3.09
C GLN A 7 -16.02 -14.89 -2.28
N LEU A 8 -16.95 -13.95 -2.41
CA LEU A 8 -17.07 -12.86 -1.46
C LEU A 8 -17.56 -13.40 -0.12
N LYS A 9 -16.95 -12.99 1.01
CA LYS A 9 -17.36 -13.46 2.36
C LYS A 9 -18.86 -13.41 2.60
N GLU A 10 -19.51 -12.39 2.07
CA GLU A 10 -20.97 -12.29 1.98
C GLU A 10 -21.35 -12.01 0.52
N GLY A 11 -21.92 -13.01 -0.15
CA GLY A 11 -22.52 -12.81 -1.47
C GLY A 11 -22.01 -13.76 -2.55
N ALA A 12 -21.64 -13.18 -3.69
CA ALA A 12 -21.43 -13.89 -4.94
C ALA A 12 -20.21 -14.83 -4.90
N SER A 13 -20.26 -15.87 -5.74
CA SER A 13 -19.13 -16.73 -6.05
C SER A 13 -18.97 -16.86 -7.57
N ALA A 14 -17.75 -17.13 -8.00
CA ALA A 14 -17.42 -17.31 -9.41
C ALA A 14 -16.23 -18.26 -9.58
N VAL A 15 -16.22 -18.99 -10.69
CA VAL A 15 -15.04 -19.73 -11.15
C VAL A 15 -14.32 -18.88 -12.19
N LEU A 16 -13.03 -18.66 -11.98
CA LEU A 16 -12.19 -17.80 -12.81
C LEU A 16 -10.98 -18.55 -13.33
N SER A 17 -10.52 -18.22 -14.54
CA SER A 17 -9.23 -18.69 -15.05
C SER A 17 -8.08 -17.96 -14.35
N VAL A 18 -7.02 -18.69 -13.98
CA VAL A 18 -5.81 -18.13 -13.35
C VAL A 18 -4.63 -18.05 -14.35
N PRO A 19 -3.64 -17.15 -14.12
CA PRO A 19 -3.55 -16.17 -13.03
C PRO A 19 -4.57 -15.04 -13.18
N VAL A 20 -5.13 -14.56 -12.06
CA VAL A 20 -6.07 -13.44 -12.02
C VAL A 20 -5.78 -12.56 -10.81
N THR A 21 -5.84 -11.24 -10.96
CA THR A 21 -5.63 -10.33 -9.82
C THR A 21 -6.85 -10.27 -8.91
N VAL A 22 -6.65 -9.89 -7.65
CA VAL A 22 -7.75 -9.60 -6.72
C VAL A 22 -8.69 -8.53 -7.28
N ALA A 23 -8.16 -7.49 -7.92
CA ALA A 23 -8.96 -6.46 -8.60
C ALA A 23 -9.91 -7.06 -9.66
N GLU A 24 -9.38 -7.94 -10.51
CA GLU A 24 -10.16 -8.60 -11.56
C GLU A 24 -11.17 -9.57 -10.99
N ALA A 25 -10.80 -10.33 -9.95
CA ALA A 25 -11.70 -11.23 -9.25
C ALA A 25 -12.88 -10.48 -8.62
N LEU A 26 -12.61 -9.38 -7.90
CA LEU A 26 -13.65 -8.50 -7.36
C LEU A 26 -14.55 -7.96 -8.47
N LYS A 27 -13.99 -7.48 -9.60
CA LYS A 27 -14.76 -6.96 -10.73
C LYS A 27 -15.72 -7.99 -11.34
N ARG A 28 -15.38 -9.28 -11.26
CA ARG A 28 -16.23 -10.39 -11.72
C ARG A 28 -17.33 -10.73 -10.71
N LEU A 29 -17.03 -10.65 -9.42
CA LEU A 29 -17.97 -10.95 -8.34
C LEU A 29 -18.97 -9.81 -8.13
N ASP A 30 -18.49 -8.57 -8.05
CA ASP A 30 -19.27 -7.36 -7.85
C ASP A 30 -18.53 -6.13 -8.38
N ARG A 31 -19.07 -5.51 -9.44
CA ARG A 31 -18.46 -4.34 -10.08
C ARG A 31 -18.44 -3.08 -9.23
N ASP A 32 -19.40 -2.90 -8.34
CA ASP A 32 -19.52 -1.69 -7.53
C ASP A 32 -18.64 -1.77 -6.29
N VAL A 33 -18.47 -2.96 -5.73
CA VAL A 33 -17.42 -3.26 -4.75
C VAL A 33 -16.03 -3.06 -5.37
N ALA A 34 -15.80 -3.59 -6.57
CA ALA A 34 -14.49 -3.49 -7.23
C ALA A 34 -14.04 -2.04 -7.52
N LYS A 35 -14.99 -1.11 -7.73
CA LYS A 35 -14.69 0.32 -7.90
C LYS A 35 -14.28 1.01 -6.60
N GLN A 36 -14.72 0.48 -5.45
CA GLN A 36 -14.52 1.11 -4.15
C GLN A 36 -13.41 0.46 -3.35
N ALA A 37 -13.12 -0.82 -3.59
CA ALA A 37 -12.10 -1.56 -2.85
C ALA A 37 -10.75 -0.84 -2.89
N LEU A 38 -10.08 -0.79 -1.74
CA LEU A 38 -8.74 -0.21 -1.56
C LEU A 38 -7.67 -1.31 -1.47
N ALA A 39 -8.04 -2.41 -0.82
CA ALA A 39 -7.25 -3.63 -0.62
C ALA A 39 -8.22 -4.80 -0.43
N ALA A 40 -7.73 -6.00 -0.08
CA ALA A 40 -8.58 -7.11 0.32
C ALA A 40 -7.90 -8.00 1.37
N ARG A 41 -8.69 -8.83 2.05
CA ARG A 41 -8.21 -10.05 2.70
C ARG A 41 -8.50 -11.25 1.80
N VAL A 42 -7.48 -12.03 1.47
CA VAL A 42 -7.60 -13.29 0.75
C VAL A 42 -7.33 -14.41 1.74
N ASN A 43 -8.34 -15.22 2.05
CA ASN A 43 -8.28 -16.25 3.10
C ASN A 43 -7.74 -15.70 4.43
N GLY A 44 -8.16 -14.49 4.80
CA GLY A 44 -7.73 -13.79 6.03
C GLY A 44 -6.40 -13.02 5.91
N ARG A 45 -5.59 -13.24 4.87
CA ARG A 45 -4.34 -12.50 4.63
C ARG A 45 -4.61 -11.19 3.91
N GLU A 46 -4.14 -10.08 4.47
CA GLU A 46 -4.22 -8.76 3.83
C GLU A 46 -3.29 -8.70 2.60
N VAL A 47 -3.85 -8.23 1.49
CA VAL A 47 -3.19 -8.11 0.19
C VAL A 47 -3.68 -6.89 -0.58
N ASP A 48 -2.82 -6.34 -1.43
CA ASP A 48 -3.20 -5.32 -2.41
C ASP A 48 -4.09 -5.88 -3.51
N LEU A 49 -4.80 -5.00 -4.20
CA LEU A 49 -5.66 -5.38 -5.33
C LEU A 49 -4.87 -5.96 -6.52
N ALA A 50 -3.57 -5.64 -6.61
CA ALA A 50 -2.66 -6.18 -7.62
C ALA A 50 -2.14 -7.59 -7.29
N TYR A 51 -2.46 -8.13 -6.10
CA TYR A 51 -2.07 -9.48 -5.73
C TYR A 51 -2.69 -10.50 -6.69
N THR A 52 -1.86 -11.42 -7.19
CA THR A 52 -2.26 -12.44 -8.14
C THR A 52 -2.70 -13.70 -7.41
N LEU A 53 -3.91 -14.18 -7.74
CA LEU A 53 -4.41 -15.48 -7.33
C LEU A 53 -3.94 -16.53 -8.33
N GLU A 54 -3.40 -17.63 -7.80
CA GLU A 54 -2.95 -18.79 -8.56
C GLU A 54 -3.83 -20.01 -8.28
N SER A 55 -3.63 -21.08 -9.06
CA SER A 55 -4.39 -22.33 -8.89
C SER A 55 -4.14 -22.94 -7.51
N GLN A 56 -5.20 -23.44 -6.87
CA GLN A 56 -5.10 -24.14 -5.60
C GLN A 56 -5.16 -25.66 -5.82
N GLU A 57 -4.31 -26.40 -5.09
CA GLU A 57 -4.27 -27.87 -5.18
C GLU A 57 -5.41 -28.55 -4.41
N ASN A 58 -5.91 -27.91 -3.35
CA ASN A 58 -6.90 -28.49 -2.43
C ASN A 58 -8.36 -28.32 -2.91
N GLY A 59 -8.61 -27.50 -3.93
CA GLY A 59 -9.96 -27.22 -4.46
C GLY A 59 -10.88 -26.41 -3.54
N GLU A 60 -10.37 -25.85 -2.44
CA GLU A 60 -11.17 -25.03 -1.53
C GLU A 60 -11.48 -23.66 -2.16
N PRO A 61 -12.66 -23.07 -1.89
CA PRO A 61 -12.97 -21.72 -2.36
C PRO A 61 -12.06 -20.68 -1.69
N VAL A 62 -11.46 -19.82 -2.50
CA VAL A 62 -10.73 -18.64 -2.03
C VAL A 62 -11.72 -17.57 -1.61
N ARG A 63 -11.69 -17.22 -0.32
CA ARG A 63 -12.52 -16.16 0.25
C ARG A 63 -11.84 -14.81 0.06
N ILE A 64 -12.57 -13.86 -0.50
CA ILE A 64 -12.13 -12.49 -0.71
C ILE A 64 -13.01 -11.56 0.12
N GLU A 65 -12.39 -10.74 0.95
CA GLU A 65 -13.03 -9.69 1.74
C GLU A 65 -12.49 -8.33 1.29
N PRO A 66 -13.28 -7.50 0.59
CA PRO A 66 -12.81 -6.18 0.15
C PRO A 66 -12.65 -5.25 1.36
N VAL A 67 -11.54 -4.51 1.38
CA VAL A 67 -11.34 -3.40 2.32
C VAL A 67 -11.92 -2.14 1.69
N LEU A 68 -12.94 -1.56 2.30
CA LEU A 68 -13.71 -0.44 1.75
C LEU A 68 -13.41 0.86 2.49
N PRO A 69 -13.45 2.04 1.82
CA PRO A 69 -13.08 3.34 2.41
C PRO A 69 -13.80 3.72 3.71
N GLN A 70 -15.02 3.24 3.89
CA GLN A 70 -15.87 3.52 5.05
C GLN A 70 -15.56 2.64 6.28
N THR A 71 -14.66 1.67 6.18
CA THR A 71 -14.25 0.84 7.32
C THR A 71 -13.02 1.41 8.02
N LEU A 72 -12.77 1.01 9.27
CA LEU A 72 -11.55 1.41 9.99
C LEU A 72 -10.29 0.96 9.25
N GLU A 73 -10.31 -0.22 8.65
CA GLU A 73 -9.20 -0.77 7.86
C GLU A 73 -9.02 0.01 6.55
N GLY A 74 -10.11 0.43 5.91
CA GLY A 74 -10.03 1.30 4.74
C GLY A 74 -9.44 2.67 5.07
N LEU A 75 -9.81 3.23 6.23
CA LEU A 75 -9.24 4.47 6.71
C LEU A 75 -7.73 4.32 7.01
N ASP A 76 -7.30 3.17 7.50
CA ASP A 76 -5.88 2.84 7.67
C ASP A 76 -5.13 2.87 6.34
N VAL A 77 -5.60 2.11 5.34
CA VAL A 77 -5.00 2.08 4.00
C VAL A 77 -4.91 3.50 3.42
N LEU A 78 -5.98 4.29 3.50
CA LEU A 78 -5.98 5.68 3.02
C LEU A 78 -4.93 6.54 3.72
N ARG A 79 -4.84 6.47 5.06
CA ARG A 79 -3.88 7.25 5.85
C ARG A 79 -2.46 6.82 5.56
N HIS A 80 -2.20 5.53 5.48
CA HIS A 80 -0.89 4.97 5.16
C HIS A 80 -0.44 5.42 3.75
N SER A 81 -1.29 5.28 2.74
CA SER A 81 -0.99 5.77 1.39
C SER A 81 -0.79 7.29 1.34
N THR A 82 -1.52 8.05 2.16
CA THR A 82 -1.33 9.51 2.25
C THR A 82 0.01 9.87 2.92
N ALA A 83 0.50 9.07 3.87
CA ALA A 83 1.84 9.22 4.43
C ALA A 83 2.92 9.02 3.35
N HIS A 84 2.78 8.01 2.47
CA HIS A 84 3.67 7.83 1.32
C HIS A 84 3.61 9.02 0.35
N LEU A 85 2.42 9.55 0.08
CA LEU A 85 2.26 10.75 -0.76
C LEU A 85 2.96 11.96 -0.15
N LEU A 86 2.87 12.14 1.18
CA LEU A 86 3.60 13.20 1.90
C LEU A 86 5.11 13.00 1.75
N ALA A 87 5.63 11.81 1.98
CA ALA A 87 7.05 11.51 1.85
C ALA A 87 7.58 11.78 0.43
N ALA A 88 6.86 11.30 -0.60
CA ALA A 88 7.19 11.57 -2.00
C ALA A 88 7.19 13.08 -2.31
N THR A 89 6.25 13.82 -1.74
CA THR A 89 6.15 15.28 -1.90
C THR A 89 7.32 16.01 -1.25
N VAL A 90 7.71 15.63 -0.03
CA VAL A 90 8.82 16.26 0.68
C VAL A 90 10.14 15.97 -0.03
N LEU A 91 10.36 14.73 -0.53
CA LEU A 91 11.53 14.40 -1.34
C LEU A 91 11.64 15.27 -2.60
N ASP A 92 10.52 15.53 -3.27
CA ASP A 92 10.45 16.33 -4.49
C ASP A 92 10.68 17.83 -4.23
N LEU A 93 10.10 18.38 -3.16
CA LEU A 93 10.24 19.80 -2.81
C LEU A 93 11.58 20.13 -2.13
N PHE A 94 12.14 19.17 -1.38
CA PHE A 94 13.33 19.36 -0.57
C PHE A 94 14.38 18.27 -0.88
N PRO A 95 15.09 18.36 -2.02
CA PRO A 95 16.10 17.38 -2.41
C PRO A 95 17.17 17.20 -1.33
N GLY A 96 17.54 15.94 -1.05
CA GLY A 96 18.45 15.59 0.04
C GLY A 96 17.75 15.25 1.36
N THR A 97 16.42 15.31 1.41
CA THR A 97 15.65 14.81 2.55
C THR A 97 15.90 13.32 2.78
N LYS A 98 16.02 12.91 4.04
CA LYS A 98 16.05 11.50 4.48
C LYS A 98 14.74 11.11 5.14
N LEU A 99 14.22 9.93 4.80
CA LEU A 99 12.93 9.47 5.29
C LEU A 99 13.06 8.51 6.48
N GLY A 100 12.43 8.85 7.60
CA GLY A 100 12.28 7.97 8.76
C GLY A 100 11.04 7.08 8.66
N ILE A 101 10.25 7.02 9.75
CA ILE A 101 9.00 6.27 9.82
C ILE A 101 7.79 7.16 9.50
N GLY A 102 6.73 6.57 8.95
CA GLY A 102 5.50 7.30 8.66
C GLY A 102 4.25 6.43 8.75
N PRO A 103 3.85 6.02 9.97
CA PRO A 103 2.69 5.18 10.16
C PRO A 103 1.38 5.97 10.04
N ALA A 104 0.30 5.25 9.74
CA ALA A 104 -1.04 5.70 10.04
C ALA A 104 -1.29 5.60 11.56
N LEU A 105 -2.04 6.55 12.10
CA LEU A 105 -2.40 6.59 13.52
C LEU A 105 -3.84 6.07 13.67
N LEU A 106 -3.99 4.86 14.20
CA LEU A 106 -5.28 4.18 14.32
C LEU A 106 -5.81 4.06 15.74
N ASP A 107 -4.93 4.14 16.74
CA ASP A 107 -5.32 3.97 18.16
C ASP A 107 -6.35 5.01 18.60
N ASP A 108 -6.34 6.19 17.96
CA ASP A 108 -7.38 7.19 18.12
C ASP A 108 -7.69 7.82 16.75
N PRO A 109 -8.95 7.68 16.26
CA PRO A 109 -9.35 8.10 14.92
C PRO A 109 -9.28 9.61 14.71
N ARG A 110 -9.11 10.42 15.77
CA ARG A 110 -8.84 11.86 15.66
C ARG A 110 -7.45 12.14 15.10
N TYR A 111 -6.51 11.21 15.29
CA TYR A 111 -5.17 11.31 14.70
C TYR A 111 -5.18 10.74 13.28
N GLY A 112 -4.40 11.35 12.39
CA GLY A 112 -4.32 10.99 10.98
C GLY A 112 -3.13 10.07 10.70
N PHE A 113 -2.06 10.65 10.19
CA PHE A 113 -0.78 10.00 9.93
C PHE A 113 0.32 11.04 10.17
N PHE A 114 1.57 10.59 10.26
CA PHE A 114 2.73 11.47 10.25
C PHE A 114 3.84 10.87 9.39
N TYR A 115 4.89 11.63 9.17
CA TYR A 115 6.12 11.12 8.58
C TYR A 115 7.32 11.86 9.15
N ASP A 116 8.26 11.12 9.73
CA ASP A 116 9.52 11.66 10.22
C ASP A 116 10.47 11.92 9.05
N VAL A 117 10.98 13.14 8.95
CA VAL A 117 11.86 13.56 7.86
C VAL A 117 13.04 14.37 8.38
N ILE A 118 14.22 14.12 7.83
CA ILE A 118 15.39 14.99 8.02
C ILE A 118 15.57 15.77 6.73
N THR A 119 15.21 17.04 6.75
CA THR A 119 15.27 17.95 5.60
C THR A 119 16.56 18.79 5.63
N PRO A 120 17.07 19.30 4.48
CA PRO A 120 18.27 20.14 4.44
C PRO A 120 18.17 21.45 5.25
N ARG A 121 16.94 21.93 5.49
CA ARG A 121 16.64 23.05 6.38
C ARG A 121 15.41 22.73 7.20
N ALA A 122 15.28 23.34 8.39
CA ALA A 122 14.06 23.22 9.16
C ALA A 122 12.84 23.66 8.34
N LEU A 123 11.77 22.86 8.42
CA LEU A 123 10.46 23.22 7.90
C LEU A 123 9.79 24.22 8.83
N THR A 124 8.97 25.07 8.25
CA THR A 124 8.20 26.12 8.93
C THR A 124 6.74 26.00 8.57
N ASP A 125 5.86 26.66 9.31
CA ASP A 125 4.41 26.66 9.02
C ASP A 125 4.08 27.18 7.61
N ALA A 126 4.94 28.02 7.04
CA ALA A 126 4.79 28.53 5.67
C ALA A 126 5.01 27.45 4.60
N ASP A 127 5.70 26.34 4.94
CA ASP A 127 5.95 25.23 4.03
C ASP A 127 4.74 24.29 3.91
N LEU A 128 3.90 24.21 4.95
CA LEU A 128 2.71 23.34 4.98
C LEU A 128 1.75 23.57 3.79
N PRO A 129 1.32 24.81 3.46
CA PRO A 129 0.45 25.03 2.31
C PRO A 129 1.13 24.71 0.97
N VAL A 130 2.46 24.82 0.89
CA VAL A 130 3.24 24.47 -0.31
C VAL A 130 3.26 22.94 -0.49
N ILE A 131 3.54 22.21 0.59
CA ILE A 131 3.51 20.74 0.63
C ILE A 131 2.11 20.23 0.27
N GLU A 132 1.06 20.75 0.91
CA GLU A 132 -0.32 20.33 0.64
C GLU A 132 -0.72 20.58 -0.82
N LYS A 133 -0.37 21.74 -1.38
CA LYS A 133 -0.61 22.05 -2.78
C LYS A 133 0.11 21.04 -3.68
N ARG A 134 1.37 20.72 -3.40
CA ARG A 134 2.15 19.76 -4.20
C ARG A 134 1.59 18.34 -4.09
N MET A 135 1.15 17.91 -2.90
CA MET A 135 0.44 16.64 -2.72
C MET A 135 -0.79 16.57 -3.62
N ARG A 136 -1.63 17.62 -3.64
CA ARG A 136 -2.81 17.69 -4.53
C ARG A 136 -2.43 17.64 -6.01
N ASP A 137 -1.32 18.24 -6.40
CA ASP A 137 -0.84 18.19 -7.79
C ASP A 137 -0.32 16.79 -8.16
N LEU A 138 0.32 16.07 -7.24
CA LEU A 138 0.71 14.67 -7.44
C LEU A 138 -0.51 13.75 -7.55
N VAL A 139 -1.56 13.96 -6.76
CA VAL A 139 -2.82 13.20 -6.86
C VAL A 139 -3.42 13.32 -8.26
N LYS A 140 -3.43 14.52 -8.86
CA LYS A 140 -3.97 14.74 -10.23
C LYS A 140 -3.22 13.95 -11.31
N ARG A 141 -1.97 13.54 -11.05
CA ARG A 141 -1.19 12.73 -12.00
C ARG A 141 -1.67 11.27 -12.06
N ASN A 142 -2.46 10.82 -11.08
CA ASN A 142 -3.00 9.47 -10.99
C ASN A 142 -1.93 8.39 -11.24
N LEU A 143 -0.78 8.54 -10.56
CA LEU A 143 0.32 7.60 -10.67
C LEU A 143 -0.07 6.26 -10.06
N HIS A 144 0.28 5.17 -10.73
CA HIS A 144 0.00 3.83 -10.23
C HIS A 144 1.06 3.46 -9.19
N TYR A 145 0.61 2.96 -8.03
CA TYR A 145 1.50 2.28 -7.08
C TYR A 145 1.92 0.93 -7.64
N ARG A 146 3.18 0.55 -7.40
CA ARG A 146 3.67 -0.79 -7.71
C ARG A 146 4.31 -1.37 -6.47
N ARG A 147 3.66 -2.38 -5.90
CA ARG A 147 4.27 -3.18 -4.86
C ARG A 147 5.23 -4.21 -5.47
N ALA A 148 6.37 -4.39 -4.82
CA ALA A 148 7.25 -5.53 -5.06
C ALA A 148 7.61 -6.19 -3.73
N GLU A 149 7.63 -7.52 -3.71
CA GLU A 149 8.24 -8.28 -2.62
C GLU A 149 9.68 -8.57 -3.04
N ILE A 150 10.64 -8.11 -2.24
CA ILE A 150 12.07 -8.26 -2.49
C ILE A 150 12.76 -8.82 -1.26
N THR A 151 13.93 -9.39 -1.44
CA THR A 151 14.72 -9.88 -0.31
C THR A 151 15.23 -8.73 0.55
N LYS A 152 15.49 -9.01 1.83
CA LYS A 152 16.14 -8.06 2.75
C LYS A 152 17.44 -7.49 2.15
N ALA A 153 18.24 -8.33 1.51
CA ALA A 153 19.51 -7.93 0.90
C ALA A 153 19.31 -6.96 -0.28
N GLU A 154 18.35 -7.23 -1.17
CA GLU A 154 18.01 -6.33 -2.27
C GLU A 154 17.50 -4.98 -1.77
N ALA A 155 16.65 -4.99 -0.72
CA ALA A 155 16.14 -3.76 -0.13
C ALA A 155 17.27 -2.89 0.45
N LEU A 156 18.22 -3.50 1.17
CA LEU A 156 19.39 -2.79 1.69
C LEU A 156 20.25 -2.20 0.57
N SER A 157 20.45 -2.93 -0.54
CA SER A 157 21.17 -2.39 -1.70
C SER A 157 20.46 -1.17 -2.29
N ILE A 158 19.15 -1.27 -2.52
CA ILE A 158 18.35 -0.18 -3.10
C ILE A 158 18.37 1.07 -2.21
N PHE A 159 18.21 0.91 -0.90
CA PHE A 159 18.20 2.07 0.01
C PHE A 159 19.59 2.66 0.21
N ALA A 160 20.66 1.85 0.20
CA ALA A 160 22.03 2.34 0.24
C ALA A 160 22.39 3.13 -1.02
N GLU A 161 22.02 2.64 -2.21
CA GLU A 161 22.24 3.35 -3.49
C GLU A 161 21.47 4.67 -3.57
N ARG A 162 20.34 4.77 -2.86
CA ARG A 162 19.52 6.00 -2.75
C ARG A 162 19.96 6.92 -1.62
N ASP A 163 21.02 6.58 -0.89
CA ASP A 163 21.50 7.33 0.27
C ASP A 163 20.39 7.52 1.34
N GLU A 164 19.64 6.45 1.66
CA GLU A 164 18.57 6.43 2.66
C GLU A 164 18.98 5.63 3.91
N PRO A 165 19.93 6.14 4.74
CA PRO A 165 20.52 5.37 5.84
C PRO A 165 19.51 4.93 6.89
N LEU A 166 18.51 5.77 7.19
CA LEU A 166 17.45 5.44 8.16
C LEU A 166 16.58 4.26 7.69
N LYS A 167 16.41 4.09 6.38
CA LYS A 167 15.69 2.94 5.82
C LYS A 167 16.52 1.67 5.92
N CYS A 168 17.84 1.75 5.70
CA CYS A 168 18.74 0.62 5.91
C CYS A 168 18.68 0.14 7.37
N GLU A 169 18.82 1.05 8.33
CA GLU A 169 18.71 0.73 9.77
C GLU A 169 17.36 0.07 10.08
N LEU A 170 16.25 0.62 9.58
CA LEU A 170 14.91 0.06 9.81
C LEU A 170 14.76 -1.36 9.25
N VAL A 171 15.29 -1.61 8.05
CA VAL A 171 15.27 -2.93 7.42
C VAL A 171 16.14 -3.91 8.23
N GLU A 172 17.32 -3.49 8.67
CA GLU A 172 18.19 -4.34 9.50
C GLU A 172 17.51 -4.76 10.81
N GLU A 173 16.89 -3.81 11.51
CA GLU A 173 16.27 -4.04 12.82
C GLU A 173 14.94 -4.80 12.77
N LYS A 174 14.07 -4.49 11.80
CA LYS A 174 12.66 -4.91 11.85
C LYS A 174 12.24 -5.85 10.72
N ALA A 175 12.99 -5.93 9.62
CA ALA A 175 12.57 -6.75 8.49
C ALA A 175 12.95 -8.23 8.68
N GLY A 176 12.02 -9.09 8.27
CA GLY A 176 12.29 -10.51 7.99
C GLY A 176 13.05 -10.70 6.68
N GLU A 177 13.05 -11.92 6.16
CA GLU A 177 13.79 -12.28 4.93
C GLU A 177 13.25 -11.58 3.67
N VAL A 178 11.93 -11.32 3.64
CA VAL A 178 11.24 -10.64 2.55
C VAL A 178 10.60 -9.36 3.06
N VAL A 179 10.74 -8.28 2.28
CA VAL A 179 10.10 -6.99 2.52
C VAL A 179 9.27 -6.58 1.32
N SER A 180 8.17 -5.87 1.58
CA SER A 180 7.44 -5.18 0.53
C SER A 180 7.91 -3.74 0.38
N VAL A 181 8.14 -3.32 -0.87
CA VAL A 181 8.41 -1.94 -1.25
C VAL A 181 7.32 -1.44 -2.20
N TYR A 182 7.08 -0.13 -2.17
CA TYR A 182 6.07 0.57 -2.98
C TYR A 182 6.72 1.70 -3.78
#